data_AF-A0A9E4J8G6-F1
#
_entry.id   AF-A0A9E4J8G6-F1
#
_cell.length_a   1.000
_cell.length_b   1.000
_cell.length_c   1.000
_cell.angle_alpha   90.00
_cell.angle_beta   90.00
_cell.angle_gamma   90.00
#
_symmetry.space_group_name_H-M   'P 1'
#
loop_
_entity.id
_entity.type
_entity.pdbx_description
1 polymer ?
#
loop_
_entity_poly.entity_id
_entity_poly.type
_entity_poly.pdbx_seq_one_letter_code
_entity_poly.pdbx_strand_id
1 'polypeptide(L)'
;MTKTGATWWLGAALVGLAGCGIAIQRDLSDTTPQAVVYDDLCGLQEYHDTLVLKKAEPPEVVTANEMERTDGKRQSGGRTTFAFEAPFQLQTLRRLLRENWKRVPNELMKAERVELEVRWSERAGVRRVVTTEDAAIGTTGREMIPLPYHICLSELLFGAPLYQTRRKLLGLSPLGPPETLSPAEIAPPEPEPAPIEENPLPSPDGGAPDA
;
A
#
# COMPACT_ATOMS: atom_id res chain seq x y z
N MET A 1 56.94 -46.71 33.10
CA MET A 1 55.82 -45.86 33.59
C MET A 1 55.98 -44.48 32.97
N THR A 2 55.34 -44.26 31.82
CA THR A 2 55.39 -43.02 31.03
C THR A 2 54.16 -42.17 31.38
N LYS A 3 54.38 -40.94 31.83
CA LYS A 3 53.31 -39.95 32.07
C LYS A 3 53.26 -38.97 30.91
N THR A 4 52.26 -39.11 30.06
CA THR A 4 51.86 -38.16 29.02
C THR A 4 51.11 -37.00 29.66
N GLY A 5 51.69 -35.80 29.60
CA GLY A 5 51.02 -34.55 29.98
C GLY A 5 50.17 -34.04 28.81
N ALA A 6 48.86 -33.98 29.00
CA ALA A 6 47.91 -33.39 28.07
C ALA A 6 47.72 -31.92 28.40
N THR A 7 48.29 -31.04 27.58
CA THR A 7 48.12 -29.58 27.69
C THR A 7 46.84 -29.18 26.96
N TRP A 8 45.76 -28.97 27.70
CA TRP A 8 44.50 -28.42 27.17
C TRP A 8 44.63 -26.90 27.03
N TRP A 9 44.67 -26.41 25.80
CA TRP A 9 44.50 -24.98 25.51
C TRP A 9 43.01 -24.63 25.45
N LEU A 10 42.52 -23.95 26.48
CA LEU A 10 41.26 -23.24 26.48
C LEU A 10 41.41 -21.97 25.62
N GLY A 11 41.14 -22.10 24.31
CA GLY A 11 40.95 -20.98 23.41
C GLY A 11 39.53 -20.42 23.54
N ALA A 12 39.33 -19.49 24.48
CA ALA A 12 38.10 -18.71 24.58
C ALA A 12 38.02 -17.70 23.42
N ALA A 13 37.39 -18.09 22.31
CA ALA A 13 36.98 -17.17 21.26
C ALA A 13 35.70 -16.43 21.69
N LEU A 14 35.87 -15.34 22.43
CA LEU A 14 34.83 -14.33 22.65
C LEU A 14 34.67 -13.50 21.37
N VAL A 15 33.92 -14.03 20.41
CA VAL A 15 33.38 -13.23 19.30
C VAL A 15 32.23 -12.40 19.88
N GLY A 16 32.56 -11.18 20.31
CA GLY A 16 31.56 -10.18 20.64
C GLY A 16 30.73 -9.85 19.40
N LEU A 17 29.48 -10.30 19.39
CA LEU A 17 28.46 -9.97 18.40
C LEU A 17 28.16 -8.46 18.46
N ALA A 18 29.00 -7.66 17.79
CA ALA A 18 28.62 -6.33 17.33
C ALA A 18 27.55 -6.51 16.26
N GLY A 19 26.28 -6.62 16.68
CA GLY A 19 25.14 -6.64 15.77
C GLY A 19 25.01 -5.28 15.07
N CYS A 20 25.71 -5.08 13.97
CA CYS A 20 25.73 -3.82 13.19
C CYS A 20 24.52 -3.64 12.26
N GLY A 21 23.41 -4.36 12.48
CA GLY A 21 22.21 -4.25 11.65
C GLY A 21 21.12 -3.37 12.27
N ILE A 22 20.30 -2.74 11.42
CA ILE A 22 19.04 -2.12 11.84
C ILE A 22 18.19 -3.21 12.53
N ALA A 23 17.53 -2.85 13.64
CA ALA A 23 16.66 -3.79 14.35
C ALA A 23 15.33 -3.13 14.71
N ILE A 24 14.30 -3.94 14.95
CA ILE A 24 13.00 -3.46 15.43
C ILE A 24 13.15 -2.84 16.82
N GLN A 25 12.54 -1.67 17.00
CA GLN A 25 12.47 -0.93 18.25
C GLN A 25 11.08 -1.03 18.88
N ARG A 26 10.05 -0.69 18.10
CA ARG A 26 8.65 -0.84 18.50
C ARG A 26 8.13 -2.11 17.84
N ASP A 27 7.78 -3.09 18.66
CA ASP A 27 7.24 -4.34 18.15
C ASP A 27 5.71 -4.26 18.10
N LEU A 28 5.15 -4.48 16.91
CA LEU A 28 3.72 -4.55 16.64
C LEU A 28 3.31 -5.92 16.09
N SER A 29 4.16 -6.94 16.24
CA SER A 29 3.93 -8.28 15.69
C SER A 29 2.68 -8.97 16.25
N ASP A 30 2.33 -8.71 17.51
CA ASP A 30 1.10 -9.23 18.15
C ASP A 30 -0.15 -8.43 17.80
N THR A 31 -0.02 -7.31 17.07
CA THR A 31 -1.16 -6.46 16.71
C THR A 31 -1.75 -6.89 15.37
N THR A 32 -3.07 -7.02 15.30
CA THR A 32 -3.73 -7.35 14.03
C THR A 32 -3.58 -6.20 13.03
N PRO A 33 -3.43 -6.47 11.72
CA PRO A 33 -3.34 -5.41 10.73
C PRO A 33 -4.52 -4.43 10.72
N GLN A 34 -5.72 -4.91 11.12
CA GLN A 34 -6.91 -4.06 11.25
C GLN A 34 -6.77 -3.06 12.40
N ALA A 35 -6.30 -3.50 13.56
CA ALA A 35 -6.08 -2.62 14.71
C ALA A 35 -4.99 -1.58 14.41
N VAL A 36 -3.91 -1.95 13.72
CA VAL A 36 -2.84 -1.02 13.33
C VAL A 36 -3.37 0.16 12.53
N VAL A 37 -4.26 -0.09 11.56
CA VAL A 37 -4.86 0.99 10.76
C VAL A 37 -5.89 1.74 11.58
N TYR A 38 -6.87 1.04 12.18
CA TYR A 38 -7.99 1.69 12.87
C TYR A 38 -7.53 2.63 14.00
N ASP A 39 -6.58 2.17 14.82
CA ASP A 39 -5.99 2.97 15.89
C ASP A 39 -4.87 3.91 15.41
N ASP A 40 -4.59 3.91 14.11
CA ASP A 40 -3.51 4.68 13.46
C ASP A 40 -2.16 4.56 14.19
N LEU A 41 -1.78 3.32 14.54
CA LEU A 41 -0.57 3.06 15.32
C LEU A 41 0.71 3.49 14.60
N CYS A 42 0.66 3.63 13.27
CA CYS A 42 1.75 4.12 12.45
C CYS A 42 1.72 5.66 12.25
N GLY A 43 0.63 6.34 12.60
CA GLY A 43 0.47 7.79 12.44
C GLY A 43 0.47 8.23 10.97
N LEU A 44 -0.19 7.50 10.08
CA LEU A 44 -0.14 7.70 8.63
C LEU A 44 -1.44 8.24 8.03
N GLN A 45 -2.46 8.53 8.84
CA GLN A 45 -3.68 9.15 8.33
C GLN A 45 -3.37 10.45 7.59
N GLU A 46 -2.72 11.41 8.24
CA GLU A 46 -2.38 12.72 7.65
C GLU A 46 -1.50 12.59 6.39
N TYR A 47 -0.58 11.63 6.37
CA TYR A 47 0.26 11.34 5.22
C TYR A 47 -0.59 10.98 3.99
N HIS A 48 -1.45 9.96 4.13
CA HIS A 48 -2.32 9.52 3.04
C HIS A 48 -3.32 10.59 2.63
N ASP A 49 -3.79 11.40 3.58
CA ASP A 49 -4.71 12.50 3.30
C ASP A 49 -4.09 13.58 2.44
N THR A 50 -2.84 13.92 2.76
CA THR A 50 -2.07 14.94 2.04
C THR A 50 -1.81 14.50 0.59
N LEU A 51 -1.54 13.21 0.38
CA LEU A 51 -1.41 12.63 -0.96
C LEU A 51 -2.74 12.66 -1.74
N VAL A 52 -3.85 12.26 -1.11
CA VAL A 52 -5.19 12.29 -1.75
C VAL A 52 -5.60 13.71 -2.12
N LEU A 53 -5.32 14.69 -1.25
CA LEU A 53 -5.55 16.11 -1.51
C LEU A 53 -4.55 16.72 -2.51
N LYS A 54 -3.60 15.93 -3.03
CA LYS A 54 -2.54 16.37 -3.95
C LYS A 54 -1.72 17.55 -3.41
N LYS A 55 -1.60 17.63 -2.09
CA LYS A 55 -0.77 18.63 -1.38
C LYS A 55 0.69 18.20 -1.28
N ALA A 56 0.96 16.91 -1.51
CA ALA A 56 2.28 16.34 -1.66
C ALA A 56 2.23 15.24 -2.72
N GLU A 57 3.38 14.96 -3.33
CA GLU A 57 3.54 13.89 -4.30
C GLU A 57 3.75 12.54 -3.58
N PRO A 58 3.34 11.41 -4.17
CA PRO A 58 3.72 10.08 -3.68
C PRO A 58 5.20 9.79 -3.98
N PRO A 59 5.84 8.84 -3.28
CA PRO A 59 7.22 8.45 -3.58
C PRO A 59 7.34 7.93 -5.01
N GLU A 60 8.44 8.26 -5.66
CA GLU A 60 8.75 7.84 -7.03
C GLU A 60 8.96 6.32 -7.08
N VAL A 61 8.45 5.65 -8.11
CA VAL A 61 8.77 4.25 -8.36
C VAL A 61 9.99 4.18 -9.29
N VAL A 62 11.15 3.80 -8.74
CA VAL A 62 12.42 3.73 -9.46
C VAL A 62 12.49 2.47 -10.32
N THR A 63 12.16 1.33 -9.71
CA THR A 63 12.17 0.03 -10.36
C THR A 63 10.94 -0.75 -9.93
N ALA A 64 10.27 -1.42 -10.85
CA ALA A 64 9.17 -2.32 -10.56
C ALA A 64 9.32 -3.61 -11.37
N ASN A 65 9.40 -4.73 -10.66
CA ASN A 65 9.41 -6.08 -11.24
C ASN A 65 8.17 -6.81 -10.74
N GLU A 66 7.16 -6.90 -11.58
CA GLU A 66 5.93 -7.63 -11.29
C GLU A 66 6.11 -9.12 -11.63
N MET A 67 5.67 -9.98 -10.72
CA MET A 67 5.64 -11.43 -10.86
C MET A 67 4.20 -11.89 -10.68
N GLU A 68 3.55 -12.27 -11.78
CA GLU A 68 2.28 -12.97 -11.71
C GLU A 68 2.54 -14.46 -11.50
N ARG A 69 1.96 -15.03 -10.44
CA ARG A 69 1.98 -16.49 -10.24
C ARG A 69 0.67 -17.07 -10.75
N THR A 70 0.74 -17.78 -11.87
CA THR A 70 -0.42 -18.42 -12.51
C THR A 70 -0.67 -19.84 -12.00
N ASP A 71 -0.74 -20.03 -10.67
CA ASP A 71 -0.99 -21.34 -10.05
C ASP A 71 -2.43 -21.43 -9.50
N GLY A 72 -3.44 -21.20 -10.35
CA GLY A 72 -4.87 -21.37 -10.04
C GLY A 72 -5.47 -20.41 -9.00
N LYS A 73 -4.65 -19.66 -8.26
CA LYS A 73 -5.02 -18.50 -7.43
C LYS A 73 -4.29 -17.30 -8.02
N ARG A 74 -5.03 -16.24 -8.39
CA ARG A 74 -4.45 -14.93 -8.77
C ARG A 74 -3.73 -14.32 -7.56
N GLN A 75 -2.51 -14.76 -7.31
CA GLN A 75 -1.55 -14.07 -6.44
C GLN A 75 -0.57 -13.35 -7.36
N SER A 76 -0.73 -12.03 -7.44
CA SER A 76 0.32 -11.17 -7.97
C SER A 76 1.28 -10.82 -6.84
N GLY A 77 2.53 -10.62 -7.20
CA GLY A 77 3.54 -10.10 -6.30
C GLY A 77 4.62 -9.41 -7.10
N GLY A 78 5.64 -8.94 -6.42
CA GLY A 78 6.72 -8.29 -7.12
C GLY A 78 7.76 -7.74 -6.18
N ARG A 79 8.68 -7.01 -6.77
CA ARG A 79 9.70 -6.23 -6.09
C ARG A 79 9.69 -4.83 -6.65
N THR A 80 9.63 -3.86 -5.75
CA THR A 80 9.53 -2.44 -6.12
C THR A 80 10.49 -1.63 -5.27
N THR A 81 11.24 -0.74 -5.93
CA THR A 81 12.11 0.24 -5.29
C THR A 81 11.42 1.60 -5.36
N PHE A 82 11.14 2.17 -4.20
CA PHE A 82 10.55 3.50 -4.05
C PHE A 82 11.63 4.51 -3.68
N ALA A 83 11.60 5.70 -4.26
CA ALA A 83 12.43 6.81 -3.84
C ALA A 83 11.62 7.89 -3.14
N PHE A 84 12.14 8.32 -2.01
CA PHE A 84 11.61 9.38 -1.18
C PHE A 84 12.55 10.57 -1.33
N GLU A 85 12.05 11.65 -1.92
CA GLU A 85 12.83 12.87 -2.19
C GLU A 85 12.13 14.13 -1.68
N ALA A 86 10.80 14.16 -1.78
CA ALA A 86 10.06 15.34 -1.36
C ALA A 86 10.19 15.54 0.17
N PRO A 87 10.33 16.78 0.67
CA PRO A 87 10.51 17.04 2.10
C PRO A 87 9.46 16.38 3.00
N PHE A 88 8.19 16.39 2.58
CA PHE A 88 7.07 15.77 3.30
C PHE A 88 7.20 14.24 3.38
N GLN A 89 7.59 13.60 2.28
CA GLN A 89 7.81 12.16 2.21
C GLN A 89 8.98 11.75 3.11
N LEU A 90 10.10 12.46 3.02
CA LEU A 90 11.29 12.22 3.84
C LEU A 90 11.01 12.44 5.32
N GLN A 91 10.26 13.48 5.68
CA GLN A 91 9.85 13.72 7.06
C GLN A 91 9.04 12.53 7.60
N THR A 92 8.07 12.04 6.82
CA THR A 92 7.24 10.89 7.19
C THR A 92 8.07 9.61 7.33
N LEU A 93 8.91 9.29 6.34
CA LEU A 93 9.78 8.12 6.37
C LEU A 93 10.73 8.16 7.58
N ARG A 94 11.42 9.29 7.80
CA ARG A 94 12.34 9.47 8.93
C ARG A 94 11.64 9.38 10.28
N ARG A 95 10.39 9.85 10.38
CA ARG A 95 9.57 9.67 11.58
C ARG A 95 9.33 8.18 11.83
N LEU A 96 8.84 7.45 10.84
CA LEU A 96 8.61 6.01 10.96
C LEU A 96 9.89 5.24 11.31
N LEU A 97 11.02 5.57 10.67
CA LEU A 97 12.31 4.96 10.94
C LEU A 97 12.72 5.12 12.40
N ARG A 98 12.61 6.33 12.96
CA ARG A 98 12.96 6.61 14.37
C ARG A 98 12.03 5.93 15.37
N GLU A 99 10.74 5.85 15.05
CA GLU A 99 9.76 5.29 15.98
C GLU A 99 9.83 3.76 16.04
N ASN A 100 10.08 3.10 14.90
CA ASN A 100 9.90 1.66 14.78
C ASN A 100 11.20 0.87 14.65
N TRP A 101 12.32 1.51 14.33
CA TRP A 101 13.63 0.86 14.24
C TRP A 101 14.70 1.55 15.08
N LYS A 102 15.61 0.76 15.62
CA LYS A 102 16.83 1.21 16.30
C LYS A 102 18.05 0.99 15.43
N ARG A 103 19.11 1.76 15.69
CA ARG A 103 20.39 1.73 14.96
C ARG A 103 20.24 2.05 13.46
N VAL A 104 19.27 2.90 13.12
CA VAL A 104 19.15 3.46 11.77
C VAL A 104 20.35 4.38 11.52
N PRO A 105 21.12 4.17 10.44
CA PRO A 105 22.27 5.03 10.13
C PRO A 105 21.88 6.49 9.97
N ASN A 106 22.74 7.38 10.48
CA ASN A 106 22.49 8.83 10.47
C ASN A 106 22.46 9.39 9.03
N GLU A 107 23.14 8.71 8.10
CA GLU A 107 23.13 9.02 6.68
C GLU A 107 21.70 8.99 6.13
N LEU A 108 20.90 7.96 6.43
CA LEU A 108 19.51 7.87 6.00
C LEU A 108 18.65 8.99 6.59
N MET A 109 18.95 9.38 7.82
CA MET A 109 18.21 10.43 8.54
C MET A 109 18.46 11.83 7.97
N LYS A 110 19.52 12.01 7.18
CA LYS A 110 19.96 13.29 6.62
C LYS A 110 19.92 13.34 5.10
N ALA A 111 19.87 12.19 4.42
CA ALA A 111 19.93 12.09 2.97
C ALA A 111 18.75 12.79 2.29
N GLU A 112 19.03 13.54 1.24
CA GLU A 112 18.01 14.22 0.41
C GLU A 112 17.22 13.26 -0.48
N ARG A 113 17.72 12.04 -0.67
CA ARG A 113 17.03 10.94 -1.33
C ARG A 113 17.26 9.65 -0.57
N VAL A 114 16.18 8.93 -0.29
CA VAL A 114 16.21 7.60 0.32
C VAL A 114 15.48 6.62 -0.57
N GLU A 115 16.12 5.52 -0.91
CA GLU A 115 15.53 4.43 -1.67
C GLU A 115 15.13 3.30 -0.73
N LEU A 116 13.95 2.72 -0.96
CA LEU A 116 13.38 1.61 -0.21
C LEU A 116 12.91 0.54 -1.19
N GLU A 117 13.63 -0.57 -1.24
CA GLU A 117 13.24 -1.76 -1.99
C GLU A 117 12.42 -2.69 -1.10
N VAL A 118 11.24 -3.09 -1.58
CA VAL A 118 10.39 -4.06 -0.91
C VAL A 118 9.96 -5.17 -1.85
N ARG A 119 9.84 -6.38 -1.31
CA ARG A 119 9.02 -7.41 -1.93
C ARG A 119 7.59 -7.28 -1.45
N TRP A 120 6.63 -7.44 -2.36
CA TRP A 120 5.22 -7.31 -2.05
C TRP A 120 4.41 -8.46 -2.66
N SER A 121 3.23 -8.67 -2.10
CA SER A 121 2.23 -9.60 -2.63
C SER A 121 0.86 -8.97 -2.54
N GLU A 122 -0.03 -9.35 -3.46
CA GLU A 122 -1.42 -8.93 -3.48
C GLU A 122 -2.33 -10.12 -3.18
N ARG A 123 -3.27 -9.92 -2.26
CA ARG A 123 -4.30 -10.91 -1.93
C ARG A 123 -5.63 -10.20 -1.81
N ALA A 124 -6.65 -10.70 -2.52
CA ALA A 124 -7.99 -10.10 -2.57
C ALA A 124 -7.98 -8.59 -2.88
N GLY A 125 -7.14 -8.16 -3.83
CA GLY A 125 -7.01 -6.76 -4.23
C GLY A 125 -6.22 -5.86 -3.27
N VAL A 126 -5.64 -6.41 -2.20
CA VAL A 126 -4.85 -5.65 -1.22
C VAL A 126 -3.37 -6.00 -1.35
N ARG A 127 -2.55 -5.01 -1.70
CA ARG A 127 -1.08 -5.12 -1.74
C ARG A 127 -0.49 -4.96 -0.34
N ARG A 128 0.49 -5.79 -0.01
CA ARG A 128 1.24 -5.78 1.26
C ARG A 128 2.70 -6.13 1.03
N VAL A 129 3.58 -5.55 1.85
CA VAL A 129 4.99 -5.98 1.90
C VAL A 129 5.04 -7.40 2.47
N VAL A 130 5.85 -8.26 1.86
CA VAL A 130 6.07 -9.64 2.32
C VAL A 130 6.76 -9.62 3.68
N THR A 131 6.25 -10.39 4.63
CA THR A 131 6.69 -10.34 6.04
C THR A 131 7.86 -11.27 6.35
N THR A 132 8.15 -12.22 5.48
CA THR A 132 9.18 -13.26 5.66
C THR A 132 10.55 -12.85 5.13
N GLU A 133 10.64 -11.65 4.55
CA GLU A 133 11.84 -11.14 3.90
C GLU A 133 12.05 -9.70 4.32
N ASP A 134 13.32 -9.34 4.51
CA ASP A 134 13.68 -7.96 4.84
C ASP A 134 13.49 -7.06 3.61
N ALA A 135 13.06 -5.84 3.87
CA ALA A 135 13.21 -4.76 2.90
C ALA A 135 14.70 -4.37 2.80
N ALA A 136 15.06 -3.61 1.79
CA ALA A 136 16.37 -2.98 1.71
C ALA A 136 16.19 -1.47 1.64
N ILE A 137 16.99 -0.73 2.40
CA ILE A 137 16.93 0.73 2.44
C ILE A 137 18.32 1.32 2.20
N GLY A 138 18.42 2.43 1.51
CA GLY A 138 19.71 3.03 1.22
C GLY A 138 19.59 4.44 0.67
N THR A 139 20.73 5.02 0.37
CA THR A 139 20.81 6.27 -0.41
C THR A 139 21.26 5.93 -1.82
N THR A 140 20.84 6.71 -2.80
CA THR A 140 21.19 6.49 -4.21
C THR A 140 22.70 6.34 -4.42
N GLY A 141 23.08 5.32 -5.20
CA GLY A 141 24.47 5.02 -5.52
C GLY A 141 25.28 4.40 -4.36
N ARG A 142 24.63 4.03 -3.25
CA ARG A 142 25.26 3.28 -2.14
C ARG A 142 24.66 1.90 -2.00
N GLU A 143 25.36 1.06 -1.24
CA GLU A 143 24.87 -0.25 -0.84
C GLU A 143 23.56 -0.10 -0.04
N MET A 144 22.56 -0.89 -0.41
CA MET A 144 21.29 -0.98 0.29
C MET A 144 21.48 -1.89 1.51
N ILE A 145 21.06 -1.43 2.68
CA ILE A 145 21.16 -2.19 3.93
C ILE A 145 19.84 -2.88 4.27
N PRO A 146 19.88 -4.10 4.83
CA PRO A 146 18.67 -4.79 5.27
C PRO A 146 17.88 -3.98 6.31
N LEU A 147 16.58 -3.87 6.08
CA LEU A 147 15.60 -3.26 6.96
C LEU A 147 14.58 -4.33 7.37
N PRO A 148 14.63 -4.80 8.63
CA PRO A 148 13.70 -5.81 9.11
C PRO A 148 12.25 -5.39 8.90
N TYR A 149 11.40 -6.34 8.49
CA TYR A 149 9.99 -6.08 8.27
C TYR A 149 9.32 -5.45 9.50
N HIS A 150 8.56 -4.39 9.26
CA HIS A 150 7.64 -3.81 10.22
C HIS A 150 6.32 -3.49 9.50
N ILE A 151 5.19 -3.71 10.16
CA ILE A 151 3.86 -3.53 9.56
C ILE A 151 3.64 -2.12 8.98
N CYS A 152 4.22 -1.09 9.63
CA CYS A 152 4.14 0.29 9.13
C CYS A 152 4.78 0.50 7.75
N LEU A 153 5.65 -0.39 7.25
CA LEU A 153 6.12 -0.33 5.86
C LEU A 153 4.99 -0.64 4.87
N SER A 154 4.17 -1.64 5.16
CA SER A 154 2.99 -1.96 4.34
C SER A 154 1.99 -0.81 4.37
N GLU A 155 1.79 -0.20 5.53
CA GLU A 155 0.87 0.93 5.68
C GLU A 155 1.37 2.20 4.99
N LEU A 156 2.68 2.47 5.02
CA LEU A 156 3.27 3.61 4.33
C LEU A 156 3.08 3.50 2.80
N LEU A 157 3.40 2.33 2.25
CA LEU A 157 3.47 2.13 0.80
C LEU A 157 2.11 1.78 0.17
N PHE A 158 1.28 1.01 0.86
CA PHE A 158 0.07 0.41 0.30
C PHE A 158 -1.18 0.67 1.15
N GLY A 159 -1.07 1.47 2.23
CA GLY A 159 -2.17 1.69 3.17
C GLY A 159 -3.29 2.60 2.66
N ALA A 160 -3.11 3.35 1.57
CA ALA A 160 -4.04 4.40 1.14
C ALA A 160 -5.53 3.97 1.12
N PRO A 161 -5.91 2.79 0.55
CA PRO A 161 -7.32 2.34 0.58
C PRO A 161 -7.86 2.09 2.01
N LEU A 162 -6.99 1.61 2.91
CA LEU A 162 -7.35 1.31 4.29
C LEU A 162 -7.51 2.59 5.11
N TYR A 163 -6.63 3.58 4.92
CA TYR A 163 -6.75 4.89 5.57
C TYR A 163 -7.93 5.71 5.03
N GLN A 164 -8.32 5.52 3.77
CA GLN A 164 -9.57 6.06 3.24
C GLN A 164 -10.79 5.42 3.92
N THR A 165 -10.77 4.10 4.11
CA THR A 165 -11.85 3.37 4.80
C THR A 165 -11.95 3.78 6.27
N ARG A 166 -10.82 3.89 6.97
CA ARG A 166 -10.74 4.38 8.35
C ARG A 166 -11.40 5.74 8.51
N ARG A 167 -11.06 6.71 7.66
CA ARG A 167 -11.70 8.04 7.68
C ARG A 167 -13.23 7.94 7.61
N LYS A 168 -13.75 7.14 6.69
CA LYS A 168 -15.20 6.96 6.49
C LYS A 168 -15.84 6.38 7.76
N LEU A 169 -15.24 5.34 8.34
CA LEU A 169 -15.73 4.68 9.54
C LEU A 169 -15.71 5.58 10.77
N LEU A 170 -14.68 6.42 10.90
CA LEU A 170 -14.53 7.37 12.01
C LEU A 170 -15.27 8.70 11.79
N GLY A 171 -16.00 8.86 10.68
CA GLY A 171 -16.72 10.09 10.37
C GLY A 171 -15.81 11.32 10.21
N LEU A 172 -14.53 11.14 9.86
CA LEU A 172 -13.63 12.26 9.63
C LEU A 172 -14.07 13.02 8.37
N SER A 173 -13.82 14.33 8.33
CA SER A 173 -14.22 15.19 7.21
C SER A 173 -13.77 14.61 5.85
N PRO A 174 -14.65 14.63 4.83
CA PRO A 174 -14.29 14.22 3.47
C PRO A 174 -13.07 14.99 2.97
N LEU A 175 -12.20 14.29 2.23
CA LEU A 175 -11.07 14.92 1.55
C LEU A 175 -11.52 15.39 0.17
N GLY A 176 -11.70 16.71 0.02
CA GLY A 176 -12.19 17.34 -1.21
C GLY A 176 -13.58 17.95 -1.04
N PRO A 177 -14.03 18.78 -2.00
CA PRO A 177 -15.41 19.22 -2.00
C PRO A 177 -16.33 17.99 -1.94
N PRO A 178 -17.45 18.05 -1.22
CA PRO A 178 -18.45 16.99 -1.34
C PRO A 178 -18.69 16.82 -2.83
N GLU A 179 -18.75 15.58 -3.33
CA GLU A 179 -19.40 15.36 -4.62
C GLU A 179 -20.74 16.07 -4.52
N THR A 180 -20.86 17.24 -5.15
CA THR A 180 -22.15 17.76 -5.52
C THR A 180 -22.69 16.66 -6.40
N LEU A 181 -23.54 15.82 -5.83
CA LEU A 181 -24.46 15.00 -6.60
C LEU A 181 -25.04 15.95 -7.63
N SER A 182 -24.55 15.84 -8.87
CA SER A 182 -25.07 16.64 -9.95
C SER A 182 -26.55 16.32 -9.99
N PRO A 183 -27.46 17.31 -9.87
CA PRO A 183 -28.90 17.05 -9.94
C PRO A 183 -29.36 16.41 -11.27
N ALA A 184 -28.44 16.16 -12.20
CA ALA A 184 -28.69 15.48 -13.47
C ALA A 184 -29.14 14.02 -13.33
N GLU A 185 -28.98 13.37 -12.17
CA GLU A 185 -29.49 12.00 -11.91
C GLU A 185 -30.82 11.99 -11.14
N ILE A 186 -31.56 13.11 -11.18
CA ILE A 186 -33.02 13.13 -10.98
C ILE A 186 -33.63 13.83 -12.20
N ALA A 187 -33.26 13.40 -13.40
CA ALA A 187 -34.15 13.59 -14.53
C ALA A 187 -35.37 12.67 -14.29
N PRO A 188 -36.61 13.19 -14.27
CA PRO A 188 -37.79 12.33 -14.34
C PRO A 188 -37.62 11.36 -15.52
N PRO A 189 -38.05 10.09 -15.39
CA PRO A 189 -37.99 9.16 -16.50
C PRO A 189 -38.64 9.80 -17.72
N GLU A 190 -37.88 9.84 -18.82
CA GLU A 190 -38.36 10.27 -20.13
C GLU A 190 -39.67 9.52 -20.42
N PRO A 191 -40.77 10.20 -20.78
CA PRO A 191 -42.04 9.54 -20.97
C PRO A 191 -41.91 8.50 -22.08
N GLU A 192 -42.28 7.27 -21.72
CA GLU A 192 -42.37 6.11 -22.59
C GLU A 192 -43.13 6.49 -23.88
N PRO A 193 -42.60 6.18 -25.08
CA PRO A 193 -43.29 6.53 -26.32
C PRO A 193 -44.64 5.81 -26.37
N ALA A 194 -45.70 6.58 -26.65
CA ALA A 194 -47.07 6.10 -26.70
C ALA A 194 -47.23 4.93 -27.69
N PRO A 195 -48.16 3.98 -27.43
CA PRO A 195 -48.45 2.89 -28.35
C PRO A 195 -48.88 3.45 -29.71
N ILE A 196 -48.28 2.91 -30.77
CA ILE A 196 -48.67 3.20 -32.15
C ILE A 196 -50.11 2.70 -32.33
N GLU A 197 -51.04 3.62 -32.54
CA GLU A 197 -52.43 3.35 -32.85
C GLU A 197 -52.50 2.68 -34.22
N GLU A 198 -52.83 1.38 -34.24
CA GLU A 198 -53.08 0.60 -35.46
C GLU A 198 -54.27 1.21 -36.21
N ASN A 199 -54.02 1.85 -37.35
CA ASN A 199 -55.06 2.29 -38.26
C ASN A 199 -55.82 1.06 -38.81
N PRO A 200 -57.15 0.97 -38.67
CA PRO A 200 -57.91 -0.11 -39.30
C PRO A 200 -57.91 0.03 -40.82
N LEU A 201 -57.65 -1.07 -41.51
CA LEU A 201 -57.82 -1.21 -42.96
C LEU A 201 -59.27 -0.86 -43.37
N PRO A 202 -59.48 -0.09 -44.45
CA PRO A 202 -60.82 0.11 -45.00
C PRO A 202 -61.36 -1.20 -45.58
N SER A 203 -62.59 -1.56 -45.19
CA SER A 203 -63.35 -2.67 -45.78
C SER A 203 -63.67 -2.39 -47.25
N PRO A 204 -63.56 -3.38 -48.15
CA PRO A 204 -64.01 -3.23 -49.53
C PRO A 204 -65.55 -3.27 -49.59
N ASP A 205 -66.11 -2.15 -50.06
CA ASP A 205 -67.52 -1.98 -50.37
C ASP A 205 -67.99 -3.01 -51.42
N GLY A 206 -69.12 -3.64 -51.11
CA GLY A 206 -69.88 -4.45 -52.05
C GLY A 206 -70.65 -3.56 -53.03
N GLY A 207 -70.60 -3.91 -54.30
CA GLY A 207 -71.42 -3.28 -55.33
C GLY A 207 -71.57 -4.20 -56.54
N ALA A 208 -72.63 -5.02 -56.53
CA ALA A 208 -73.10 -5.74 -57.70
C ALA A 208 -73.84 -4.78 -58.66
N PRO A 209 -73.74 -4.96 -59.98
CA PRO A 209 -74.68 -4.37 -60.91
C PRO A 209 -75.76 -5.38 -61.36
N ASP A 210 -77.02 -5.06 -61.10
CA ASP A 210 -78.19 -5.59 -61.81
C ASP A 210 -78.67 -4.52 -62.81
N ALA A 211 -78.59 -4.84 -64.11
CA ALA A 211 -79.47 -4.39 -65.20
C ALA A 211 -79.10 -5.10 -66.51
#